data_AF-A0A9E4D473-F1
#
_entry.id   AF-A0A9E4D473-F1
#
_cell.length_a   1.000
_cell.length_b   1.000
_cell.length_c   1.000
_cell.angle_alpha   90.00
_cell.angle_beta   90.00
_cell.angle_gamma   90.00
#
_symmetry.space_group_name_H-M   'P 1'
#
loop_
_entity.id
_entity.type
_entity.pdbx_description
1 polymer ?
#
loop_
_entity_poly.entity_id
_entity_poly.type
_entity_poly.pdbx_seq_one_letter_code
_entity_poly.pdbx_strand_id
1 'polypeptide(L)'
;MSMISSAVTTPRGCGSHQGNTLLAMDQGGTALRGEARTRSSIMEGQMSVTAAEAEMLRTSFHELRKNMAPASVAFYEALFARAPGLRKMFRDDIAGQGMRFMTTLGAILTGIEHSGPEEARIATLAEGHRLMGVKPEHFAPMGEALIATLQDGLGDAFTPELKAAWEKAYAEISAGIIAAGRIA
;
A
#
# COMPACT_ATOMS: atom_id res chain seq x y z
N MET A 1 -8.92 16.87 -63.87
CA MET A 1 -8.87 15.41 -64.12
C MET A 1 -8.28 14.78 -62.86
N SER A 2 -8.95 13.95 -62.05
CA SER A 2 -9.91 12.84 -62.32
C SER A 2 -9.27 11.62 -62.98
N MET A 3 -9.73 10.44 -62.53
CA MET A 3 -9.48 9.04 -62.96
C MET A 3 -8.50 8.24 -62.07
N ILE A 4 -8.98 7.43 -61.10
CA ILE A 4 -9.34 5.97 -61.12
C ILE A 4 -8.15 5.00 -60.95
N SER A 5 -8.26 3.77 -60.42
CA SER A 5 -9.20 3.08 -59.51
C SER A 5 -8.68 1.66 -59.21
N SER A 6 -9.06 1.07 -58.08
CA SER A 6 -9.07 -0.39 -57.79
C SER A 6 -7.72 -1.14 -57.77
N ALA A 7 -7.56 -2.30 -57.11
CA ALA A 7 -8.20 -2.95 -55.95
C ALA A 7 -7.38 -4.23 -55.66
N VAL A 8 -7.48 -4.84 -54.46
CA VAL A 8 -7.63 -6.31 -54.25
C VAL A 8 -7.71 -6.67 -52.75
N THR A 9 -8.48 -7.73 -52.50
CA THR A 9 -8.99 -8.21 -51.21
C THR A 9 -8.00 -9.07 -50.40
N THR A 10 -8.10 -8.88 -49.07
CA THR A 10 -7.88 -9.77 -47.89
C THR A 10 -7.64 -11.28 -48.11
N PRO A 11 -7.05 -12.04 -47.14
CA PRO A 11 -7.92 -12.55 -46.05
C PRO A 11 -7.29 -12.88 -44.65
N ARG A 12 -8.18 -12.89 -43.64
CA ARG A 12 -8.13 -13.54 -42.30
C ARG A 12 -7.04 -13.14 -41.27
N GLY A 13 -7.49 -12.44 -40.23
CA GLY A 13 -6.99 -12.58 -38.86
C GLY A 13 -8.17 -12.85 -37.94
N CYS A 14 -8.16 -13.94 -37.18
CA CYS A 14 -9.25 -14.34 -36.29
C CYS A 14 -8.94 -13.91 -34.84
N GLY A 15 -9.92 -13.42 -34.09
CA GLY A 15 -9.76 -12.97 -32.71
C GLY A 15 -11.05 -12.39 -32.14
N SER A 16 -11.74 -13.16 -31.32
CA SER A 16 -13.12 -12.92 -30.88
C SER A 16 -13.27 -11.78 -29.86
N HIS A 17 -14.41 -11.08 -29.97
CA HIS A 17 -14.93 -10.20 -28.94
C HIS A 17 -15.41 -10.96 -27.69
N GLN A 18 -15.29 -10.31 -26.53
CA GLN A 18 -16.14 -10.35 -25.34
C GLN A 18 -16.87 -11.66 -24.97
N GLY A 19 -16.55 -12.19 -23.78
CA GLY A 19 -17.30 -13.26 -23.11
C GLY A 19 -17.13 -13.20 -21.59
N ASN A 20 -18.06 -12.52 -20.91
CA ASN A 20 -18.16 -12.55 -19.45
C ASN A 20 -18.78 -13.88 -18.97
N THR A 21 -18.62 -14.20 -17.69
CA THR A 21 -19.30 -15.28 -16.94
C THR A 21 -18.83 -16.71 -17.24
N LEU A 22 -18.26 -17.38 -16.24
CA LEU A 22 -18.80 -18.66 -15.72
C LEU A 22 -18.14 -19.05 -14.38
N LEU A 23 -18.54 -18.39 -13.29
CA LEU A 23 -18.26 -18.87 -11.94
C LEU A 23 -19.38 -19.83 -11.55
N ALA A 24 -19.23 -21.10 -11.93
CA ALA A 24 -20.22 -22.13 -11.64
C ALA A 24 -19.96 -22.77 -10.27
N MET A 25 -20.92 -22.68 -9.34
CA MET A 25 -21.56 -23.87 -8.75
C MET A 25 -22.78 -23.54 -7.88
N ASP A 26 -23.91 -24.13 -8.30
CA ASP A 26 -25.30 -24.01 -7.83
C ASP A 26 -25.73 -25.35 -7.17
N GLN A 27 -26.54 -25.47 -6.11
CA GLN A 27 -27.16 -24.54 -5.14
C GLN A 27 -27.38 -25.29 -3.79
N GLY A 28 -27.93 -24.60 -2.77
CA GLY A 28 -29.07 -25.17 -2.04
C GLY A 28 -28.94 -25.34 -0.51
N GLY A 29 -29.88 -24.74 0.23
CA GLY A 29 -29.98 -24.94 1.69
C GLY A 29 -30.88 -23.93 2.40
N THR A 30 -32.20 -24.13 2.36
CA THR A 30 -33.18 -23.18 2.93
C THR A 30 -33.29 -23.27 4.46
N ALA A 31 -33.10 -22.12 5.12
CA ALA A 31 -33.61 -21.68 6.43
C ALA A 31 -33.76 -22.67 7.60
N LEU A 32 -33.09 -22.35 8.72
CA LEU A 32 -33.71 -22.45 10.06
C LEU A 32 -33.45 -21.20 10.91
N ARG A 33 -34.45 -20.90 11.74
CA ARG A 33 -34.55 -19.82 12.73
C ARG A 33 -33.72 -20.15 13.97
N GLY A 34 -33.07 -19.18 14.60
CA GLY A 34 -32.53 -19.35 15.96
C GLY A 34 -31.43 -18.38 16.33
N GLU A 35 -31.61 -17.71 17.46
CA GLU A 35 -30.76 -16.66 18.01
C GLU A 35 -29.33 -17.14 18.34
N ALA A 36 -28.33 -16.38 17.89
CA ALA A 36 -26.97 -16.42 18.44
C ALA A 36 -26.27 -15.06 18.25
N ARG A 37 -26.77 -14.03 18.95
CA ARG A 37 -25.93 -12.86 19.27
C ARG A 37 -24.71 -13.39 20.06
N THR A 38 -23.53 -12.82 19.81
CA THR A 38 -22.23 -13.28 20.36
C THR A 38 -21.57 -14.45 19.61
N ARG A 39 -21.40 -14.33 18.28
CA ARG A 39 -20.21 -14.88 17.62
C ARG A 39 -19.14 -13.79 17.58
N SER A 40 -18.11 -14.00 18.39
CA SER A 40 -16.84 -13.29 18.52
C SER A 40 -16.61 -12.02 17.68
N SER A 41 -16.47 -10.90 18.39
CA SER A 41 -15.65 -9.76 17.95
C SER A 41 -14.17 -10.16 17.99
N ILE A 42 -13.78 -11.03 17.06
CA ILE A 42 -12.41 -11.50 16.83
C ILE A 42 -12.28 -11.62 15.31
N MET A 43 -11.31 -10.89 14.74
CA MET A 43 -11.02 -10.81 13.29
C MET A 43 -11.88 -9.85 12.45
N GLU A 44 -12.05 -8.59 12.91
CA GLU A 44 -12.13 -7.46 11.98
C GLU A 44 -10.82 -6.68 12.06
N GLY A 45 -10.05 -6.67 10.96
CA GLY A 45 -8.78 -5.95 10.84
C GLY A 45 -9.01 -4.45 10.60
N GLN A 46 -9.78 -3.80 11.47
CA GLN A 46 -9.99 -2.37 11.41
C GLN A 46 -8.71 -1.63 11.80
N MET A 47 -8.23 -0.79 10.90
CA MET A 47 -7.28 0.26 11.24
C MET A 47 -7.94 1.17 12.28
N SER A 48 -7.27 1.43 13.39
CA SER A 48 -7.80 2.21 14.52
C SER A 48 -7.49 3.71 14.41
N VAL A 49 -6.85 4.12 13.31
CA VAL A 49 -6.67 5.53 12.91
C VAL A 49 -8.03 6.22 12.79
N THR A 50 -8.24 7.25 13.61
CA THR A 50 -9.43 8.10 13.58
C THR A 50 -9.40 9.07 12.40
N ALA A 51 -10.56 9.61 12.03
CA ALA A 51 -10.66 10.62 10.96
C ALA A 51 -9.78 11.87 11.21
N ALA A 52 -9.61 12.27 12.49
CA ALA A 52 -8.73 13.38 12.86
C ALA A 52 -7.25 13.03 12.64
N GLU A 53 -6.79 11.87 13.12
CA GLU A 53 -5.43 11.38 12.87
C GLU A 53 -5.17 11.22 11.37
N ALA A 54 -6.11 10.65 10.62
CA ALA A 54 -5.99 10.49 9.17
C ALA A 54 -5.83 11.83 8.43
N GLU A 55 -6.57 12.87 8.83
CA GLU A 55 -6.42 14.18 8.21
C GLU A 55 -5.09 14.85 8.58
N MET A 56 -4.59 14.67 9.81
CA MET A 56 -3.24 15.08 10.20
C MET A 56 -2.17 14.36 9.35
N LEU A 57 -2.31 13.05 9.14
CA LEU A 57 -1.42 12.24 8.31
C LEU A 57 -1.44 12.70 6.84
N ARG A 58 -2.62 12.89 6.25
CA ARG A 58 -2.77 13.41 4.88
C ARG A 58 -2.17 14.80 4.71
N THR A 59 -2.47 15.71 5.63
CA THR A 59 -2.00 17.10 5.59
C THR A 59 -0.48 17.18 5.74
N SER A 60 0.08 16.52 6.76
CA SER A 60 1.53 16.50 6.96
C SER A 60 2.28 15.79 5.82
N PHE A 61 1.71 14.70 5.27
CA PHE A 61 2.27 14.07 4.08
C PHE A 61 2.23 15.01 2.88
N HIS A 62 1.13 15.73 2.64
CA HIS A 62 1.04 16.74 1.57
C HIS A 62 2.12 17.82 1.69
N GLU A 63 2.43 18.27 2.90
CA GLU A 63 3.53 19.21 3.12
C GLU A 63 4.90 18.59 2.79
N LEU A 64 5.18 17.37 3.27
CA LEU A 64 6.40 16.63 2.90
C LEU A 64 6.52 16.45 1.38
N ARG A 65 5.40 16.23 0.67
CA ARG A 65 5.38 16.06 -0.79
C ARG A 65 5.93 17.26 -1.55
N LYS A 66 5.89 18.48 -0.99
CA LYS A 66 6.47 19.69 -1.61
C LYS A 66 7.98 19.55 -1.81
N ASN A 67 8.64 18.69 -1.03
CA ASN A 67 10.05 18.34 -1.15
C ASN A 67 10.27 16.81 -1.27
N MET A 68 9.37 16.11 -1.98
CA MET A 68 9.33 14.63 -1.98
C MET A 68 10.67 13.98 -2.42
N ALA A 69 11.33 14.51 -3.45
CA ALA A 69 12.51 13.85 -4.01
C ALA A 69 13.67 13.79 -2.99
N PRO A 70 14.14 14.91 -2.38
CA PRO A 70 15.10 14.86 -1.28
C PRO A 70 14.63 14.02 -0.08
N ALA A 71 13.38 14.17 0.36
CA ALA A 71 12.83 13.38 1.48
C ALA A 71 12.89 11.86 1.21
N SER A 72 12.66 11.44 -0.04
CA SER A 72 12.69 10.03 -0.43
C SER A 72 14.10 9.41 -0.44
N VAL A 73 15.13 10.23 -0.65
CA VAL A 73 16.54 9.83 -0.53
C VAL A 73 16.94 9.76 0.95
N ALA A 74 16.64 10.81 1.72
CA ALA A 74 16.92 10.89 3.16
C ALA A 74 16.32 9.68 3.93
N PHE A 75 15.12 9.23 3.55
CA PHE A 75 14.51 8.01 4.09
C PHE A 75 15.38 6.76 3.93
N TYR A 76 15.93 6.52 2.73
CA TYR A 76 16.76 5.35 2.50
C TYR A 76 18.16 5.49 3.11
N GLU A 77 18.71 6.70 3.17
CA GLU A 77 19.95 6.99 3.92
C GLU A 77 19.77 6.70 5.41
N ALA A 78 18.69 7.18 6.03
CA ALA A 78 18.35 6.89 7.42
C ALA A 78 18.11 5.39 7.66
N LEU A 79 17.43 4.70 6.75
CA LEU A 79 17.21 3.26 6.83
C LEU A 79 18.52 2.47 6.81
N PHE A 80 19.44 2.78 5.88
CA PHE A 80 20.70 2.06 5.77
C PHE A 80 21.72 2.46 6.82
N ALA A 81 21.63 3.66 7.41
CA ALA A 81 22.41 4.02 8.58
C ALA A 81 21.99 3.20 9.82
N ARG A 82 20.67 3.00 10.02
CA ARG A 82 20.11 2.21 11.13
C ARG A 82 20.29 0.69 10.95
N ALA A 83 20.04 0.20 9.74
CA ALA A 83 20.09 -1.21 9.40
C ALA A 83 20.90 -1.46 8.10
N PRO A 84 22.24 -1.35 8.13
CA PRO A 84 23.10 -1.51 6.94
C PRO A 84 22.88 -2.84 6.21
N GLY A 85 22.55 -3.90 6.96
CA GLY A 85 22.25 -5.23 6.42
C GLY A 85 21.06 -5.29 5.47
N LEU A 86 20.16 -4.28 5.46
CA LEU A 86 19.04 -4.20 4.53
C LEU A 86 19.44 -3.72 3.13
N ARG A 87 20.56 -2.98 2.97
CA ARG A 87 20.99 -2.41 1.68
C ARG A 87 21.10 -3.45 0.56
N LYS A 88 21.47 -4.69 0.90
CA LYS A 88 21.59 -5.84 -0.01
C LYS A 88 20.25 -6.33 -0.60
N MET A 89 19.12 -5.93 -0.01
CA MET A 89 17.78 -6.27 -0.51
C MET A 89 17.30 -5.30 -1.59
N PHE A 90 17.96 -4.16 -1.75
CA PHE A 90 17.58 -3.10 -2.68
C PHE A 90 18.54 -3.04 -3.88
N ARG A 91 17.97 -2.69 -5.04
CA ARG A 91 18.74 -2.36 -6.25
C ARG A 91 19.40 -0.99 -6.11
N ASP A 92 20.28 -0.63 -7.03
CA ASP A 92 21.06 0.61 -6.93
C ASP A 92 20.26 1.89 -7.24
N ASP A 93 19.09 1.77 -7.89
CA ASP A 93 18.13 2.88 -8.06
C ASP A 93 17.37 3.18 -6.75
N ILE A 94 18.11 3.70 -5.76
CA ILE A 94 17.55 4.08 -4.46
C ILE A 94 16.62 5.30 -4.58
N ALA A 95 16.90 6.24 -5.49
CA ALA A 95 16.05 7.41 -5.71
C ALA A 95 14.68 7.02 -6.30
N GLY A 96 14.66 6.17 -7.34
CA GLY A 96 13.41 5.64 -7.90
C GLY A 96 12.66 4.75 -6.91
N GLN A 97 13.38 4.00 -6.07
CA GLN A 97 12.78 3.21 -4.99
C GLN A 97 12.17 4.09 -3.88
N GLY A 98 12.81 5.22 -3.54
CA GLY A 98 12.27 6.26 -2.66
C GLY A 98 10.95 6.84 -3.18
N MET A 99 10.94 7.27 -4.44
CA MET A 99 9.74 7.83 -5.06
C MET A 99 8.58 6.82 -5.11
N ARG A 100 8.87 5.53 -5.35
CA ARG A 100 7.86 4.45 -5.28
C ARG A 100 7.30 4.29 -3.87
N PHE A 101 8.17 4.23 -2.86
CA PHE A 101 7.75 4.12 -1.45
C PHE A 101 6.83 5.28 -1.04
N MET A 102 7.23 6.53 -1.32
CA MET A 102 6.40 7.71 -1.01
C MET A 102 5.07 7.70 -1.78
N THR A 103 5.07 7.28 -3.05
CA THR A 103 3.83 7.17 -3.84
C THR A 103 2.87 6.12 -3.26
N THR A 104 3.39 4.95 -2.89
CA THR A 104 2.62 3.89 -2.22
C THR A 104 2.07 4.36 -0.88
N LEU A 105 2.88 5.01 -0.04
CA LEU A 105 2.47 5.53 1.26
C LEU A 105 1.32 6.54 1.13
N GLY A 106 1.42 7.48 0.20
CA GLY A 106 0.33 8.44 -0.08
C GLY A 106 -0.97 7.78 -0.57
N ALA A 107 -0.88 6.68 -1.33
CA ALA A 107 -2.05 5.92 -1.76
C ALA A 107 -2.74 5.20 -0.59
N ILE A 108 -1.98 4.68 0.38
CA ILE A 108 -2.50 4.08 1.62
C ILE A 108 -3.19 5.15 2.47
N LEU A 109 -2.52 6.29 2.71
CA LEU A 109 -3.07 7.41 3.51
C LEU A 109 -4.36 8.02 2.95
N THR A 110 -4.62 7.86 1.64
CA THR A 110 -5.87 8.29 1.02
C THR A 110 -7.07 7.47 1.54
N GLY A 111 -6.86 6.20 1.88
CA GLY A 111 -7.91 5.26 2.30
C GLY A 111 -7.87 4.84 3.77
N ILE A 112 -6.94 5.36 4.58
CA ILE A 112 -6.57 4.80 5.90
C ILE A 112 -7.71 4.73 6.94
N GLU A 113 -8.76 5.52 6.79
CA GLU A 113 -9.96 5.50 7.65
C GLU A 113 -10.97 4.40 7.29
N HIS A 114 -10.82 3.73 6.14
CA HIS A 114 -11.86 2.89 5.54
C HIS A 114 -11.37 1.44 5.34
N SER A 115 -11.93 0.52 6.13
CA SER A 115 -11.86 -0.92 5.86
C SER A 115 -12.51 -1.25 4.50
N GLY A 116 -11.86 -2.05 3.67
CA GLY A 116 -12.31 -2.39 2.31
C GLY A 116 -11.24 -2.15 1.23
N PRO A 117 -11.25 -1.03 0.48
CA PRO A 117 -10.33 -0.84 -0.67
C PRO A 117 -8.84 -0.92 -0.32
N GLU A 118 -8.48 -0.60 0.93
CA GLU A 118 -7.10 -0.70 1.42
C GLU A 118 -6.66 -2.15 1.64
N GLU A 119 -7.56 -3.08 1.97
CA GLU A 119 -7.21 -4.48 2.22
C GLU A 119 -6.60 -5.16 0.99
N ALA A 120 -7.14 -4.86 -0.21
CA ALA A 120 -6.60 -5.34 -1.47
C ALA A 120 -5.20 -4.74 -1.78
N ARG A 121 -4.96 -3.50 -1.37
CA ARG A 121 -3.65 -2.82 -1.51
C ARG A 121 -2.63 -3.42 -0.53
N ILE A 122 -2.99 -3.58 0.74
CA ILE A 122 -2.18 -4.26 1.76
C ILE A 122 -1.87 -5.70 1.33
N ALA A 123 -2.83 -6.47 0.82
CA ALA A 123 -2.59 -7.83 0.32
C ALA A 123 -1.60 -7.86 -0.86
N THR A 124 -1.70 -6.90 -1.79
CA THR A 124 -0.75 -6.76 -2.90
C THR A 124 0.66 -6.43 -2.41
N LEU A 125 0.77 -5.51 -1.44
CA LEU A 125 2.05 -5.18 -0.81
C LEU A 125 2.63 -6.38 -0.06
N ALA A 126 1.79 -7.10 0.68
CA ALA A 126 2.16 -8.23 1.49
C ALA A 126 2.75 -9.39 0.67
N GLU A 127 2.13 -9.73 -0.46
CA GLU A 127 2.70 -10.73 -1.39
C GLU A 127 4.05 -10.27 -1.96
N GLY A 128 4.19 -8.98 -2.30
CA GLY A 128 5.47 -8.42 -2.73
C GLY A 128 6.56 -8.53 -1.66
N HIS A 129 6.26 -8.15 -0.40
CA HIS A 129 7.21 -8.24 0.72
C HIS A 129 7.60 -9.69 1.02
N ARG A 130 6.62 -10.61 0.98
CA ARG A 130 6.84 -12.06 1.14
C ARG A 130 7.76 -12.62 0.05
N LEU A 131 7.52 -12.29 -1.22
CA LEU A 131 8.35 -12.72 -2.35
C LEU A 131 9.78 -12.16 -2.31
N MET A 132 9.97 -10.98 -1.72
CA MET A 132 11.30 -10.37 -1.51
C MET A 132 12.05 -10.93 -0.29
N GLY A 133 11.46 -11.85 0.49
CA GLY A 133 12.06 -12.38 1.72
C GLY A 133 12.20 -11.33 2.82
N VAL A 134 11.27 -10.36 2.87
CA VAL A 134 11.17 -9.43 4.00
C VAL A 134 10.70 -10.19 5.24
N LYS A 135 11.25 -9.83 6.40
CA LYS A 135 10.96 -10.42 7.71
C LYS A 135 10.32 -9.42 8.67
N PRO A 136 9.67 -9.85 9.76
CA PRO A 136 9.13 -8.95 10.78
C PRO A 136 10.18 -7.97 11.34
N GLU A 137 11.43 -8.42 11.55
CA GLU A 137 12.51 -7.57 12.07
C GLU A 137 12.86 -6.37 11.15
N HIS A 138 12.52 -6.44 9.86
CA HIS A 138 12.88 -5.40 8.89
C HIS A 138 11.97 -4.16 8.96
N PHE A 139 10.79 -4.27 9.61
CA PHE A 139 9.82 -3.17 9.68
C PHE A 139 10.20 -2.12 10.75
N ALA A 140 10.73 -2.52 11.90
CA ALA A 140 11.15 -1.58 12.95
C ALA A 140 12.11 -0.46 12.46
N PRO A 141 13.27 -0.76 11.82
CA PRO A 141 14.17 0.28 11.32
C PRO A 141 13.57 1.10 10.16
N MET A 142 12.58 0.55 9.44
CA MET A 142 11.85 1.27 8.39
C MET A 142 10.87 2.29 8.99
N GLY A 143 10.18 1.95 10.07
CA GLY A 143 9.37 2.90 10.84
C GLY A 143 10.21 4.04 11.41
N GLU A 144 11.34 3.71 12.06
CA GLU A 144 12.28 4.70 12.58
C GLU A 144 12.82 5.66 11.50
N ALA A 145 13.14 5.13 10.31
CA ALA A 145 13.59 5.93 9.18
C ALA A 145 12.49 6.86 8.64
N LEU A 146 11.23 6.40 8.60
CA LEU A 146 10.08 7.22 8.21
C LEU A 146 9.87 8.37 9.20
N ILE A 147 9.88 8.09 10.50
CA ILE A 147 9.70 9.11 11.55
C ILE A 147 10.83 10.15 11.52
N ALA A 148 12.08 9.73 11.30
CA ALA A 148 13.19 10.66 11.11
C ALA A 148 13.00 11.55 9.86
N THR A 149 12.59 10.96 8.73
CA THR A 149 12.33 11.70 7.49
C THR A 149 11.23 12.75 7.65
N LEU A 150 10.18 12.42 8.40
CA LEU A 150 9.08 13.35 8.70
C LEU A 150 9.54 14.48 9.64
N GLN A 151 10.32 14.15 10.68
CA GLN A 151 10.91 15.13 11.60
C GLN A 151 11.80 16.14 10.87
N ASP A 152 12.68 15.66 9.98
CA ASP A 152 13.59 16.50 9.21
C ASP A 152 12.86 17.32 8.13
N GLY A 153 11.86 16.72 7.47
CA GLY A 153 11.11 17.35 6.38
C GLY A 153 10.05 18.36 6.81
N LEU A 154 9.54 18.26 8.05
CA LEU A 154 8.48 19.13 8.58
C LEU A 154 8.97 20.04 9.72
N GLY A 155 10.11 19.75 10.34
CA GLY A 155 10.69 20.56 11.41
C GLY A 155 9.73 20.74 12.59
N ASP A 156 9.54 22.00 13.02
CA ASP A 156 8.67 22.36 14.14
C ASP A 156 7.19 21.99 13.93
N ALA A 157 6.76 21.75 12.68
CA ALA A 157 5.41 21.26 12.39
C ALA A 157 5.22 19.77 12.72
N PHE A 158 6.30 19.01 12.96
CA PHE A 158 6.23 17.62 13.41
C PHE A 158 6.02 17.54 14.92
N THR A 159 4.81 17.89 15.36
CA THR A 159 4.45 17.90 16.78
C THR A 159 4.47 16.49 17.39
N PRO A 160 4.59 16.36 18.73
CA PRO A 160 4.53 15.05 19.41
C PRO A 160 3.23 14.28 19.13
N GLU A 161 2.10 14.98 18.95
CA GLU A 161 0.80 14.42 18.58
C GLU A 161 0.83 13.84 17.16
N LEU A 162 1.38 14.61 16.20
CA LEU A 162 1.54 14.16 14.82
C LEU A 162 2.50 12.96 14.73
N LYS A 163 3.59 12.97 15.49
CA LYS A 163 4.51 11.83 15.62
C LYS A 163 3.79 10.57 16.09
N ALA A 164 2.97 10.67 17.14
CA ALA A 164 2.20 9.54 17.67
C ALA A 164 1.20 8.99 16.64
N ALA A 165 0.51 9.86 15.90
CA ALA A 165 -0.39 9.45 14.81
C ALA A 165 0.37 8.69 13.70
N TRP A 166 1.56 9.16 13.31
CA TRP A 166 2.42 8.48 12.32
C TRP A 166 2.96 7.13 12.80
N GLU A 167 3.38 7.04 14.07
CA GLU A 167 3.85 5.78 14.66
C GLU A 167 2.71 4.74 14.72
N LYS A 168 1.51 5.15 15.12
CA LYS A 168 0.30 4.33 15.12
C LYS A 168 -0.06 3.84 13.71
N ALA A 169 -0.15 4.75 12.74
CA ALA A 169 -0.47 4.40 11.35
C ALA A 169 0.57 3.45 10.75
N TYR A 170 1.87 3.68 10.98
CA TYR A 170 2.92 2.77 10.53
C TYR A 170 2.81 1.38 11.16
N ALA A 171 2.53 1.30 12.47
CA ALA A 171 2.35 0.03 13.17
C ALA A 171 1.16 -0.78 12.61
N GLU A 172 0.04 -0.14 12.32
CA GLU A 172 -1.13 -0.80 11.72
C GLU A 172 -0.88 -1.27 10.29
N ILE A 173 -0.28 -0.43 9.44
CA ILE A 173 0.08 -0.79 8.05
C ILE A 173 1.06 -1.97 8.03
N SER A 174 2.11 -1.91 8.84
CA SER A 174 3.13 -2.98 8.91
C SER A 174 2.55 -4.27 9.47
N ALA A 175 1.72 -4.22 10.52
CA ALA A 175 1.01 -5.39 11.04
C ALA A 175 0.09 -6.02 9.98
N GLY A 176 -0.65 -5.20 9.22
CA GLY A 176 -1.50 -5.66 8.11
C GLY A 176 -0.70 -6.37 7.01
N ILE A 177 0.44 -5.79 6.61
CA ILE A 177 1.36 -6.40 5.61
C ILE A 177 1.93 -7.73 6.11
N ILE A 178 2.38 -7.79 7.38
CA ILE A 178 2.94 -9.00 7.99
C ILE A 178 1.87 -10.12 8.04
N ALA A 179 0.67 -9.79 8.53
CA ALA A 179 -0.43 -10.74 8.70
C ALA A 179 -0.95 -11.27 7.35
N ALA A 180 -1.25 -10.38 6.40
CA ALA A 180 -1.74 -10.77 5.07
C ALA A 180 -0.70 -11.59 4.28
N GLY A 181 0.59 -11.25 4.45
CA GLY A 181 1.70 -11.90 3.75
C GLY A 181 2.18 -13.19 4.41
N ARG A 182 1.70 -13.50 5.62
CA ARG A 182 2.24 -14.58 6.47
C ARG A 182 3.76 -14.50 6.59
N ILE A 183 4.26 -13.28 6.78
CA ILE A 183 5.69 -12.98 6.90
C ILE A 183 6.17 -13.48 8.28
N ALA A 184 7.25 -14.27 8.29
CA ALA A 184 7.79 -15.00 9.43
C ALA A 184 9.33 -15.01 9.44
#